data_AF-A0A024U706-F1
#
_entry.id   AF-A0A024U706-F1
#
_cell.length_a   1.000
_cell.length_b   1.000
_cell.length_c   1.000
_cell.angle_alpha   90.00
_cell.angle_beta   90.00
_cell.angle_gamma   90.00
#
_symmetry.space_group_name_H-M   'P 1'
#
loop_
_entity.id
_entity.type
_entity.pdbx_description
1 polymer ?
#
loop_
_entity_poly.entity_id
_entity_poly.type
_entity_poly.pdbx_seq_one_letter_code
_entity_poly.pdbx_strand_id
1 'polypeptide(L)'
;MKGINLHGVSSFIHAVTRSPKLLVPHLSVKDLNDIPFAQLHAMGFKGIVFDKDNTLTVPHAYEIVPHIQDALRNSQRIFGMDRVVVFSNSAGSSDDLPNFDGATRVESELKVNVLRHGVKKPRGIDEMQQALQVRPDELIMIGDRYSTDVLFGNSNG
;
A
#
# COMPACT_ATOMS: atom_id res chain seq x y z
N MET A 1 7.97 8.17 20.88
CA MET A 1 7.68 6.73 20.91
C MET A 1 6.65 6.46 19.82
N LYS A 2 6.95 5.60 18.84
CA LYS A 2 5.94 5.16 17.87
C LYS A 2 4.85 4.44 18.64
N GLY A 3 3.63 4.98 18.60
CA GLY A 3 2.49 4.41 19.33
C GLY A 3 2.09 3.05 18.77
N ILE A 4 1.67 2.14 19.65
CA ILE A 4 1.07 0.87 19.25
C ILE A 4 -0.17 1.18 18.39
N ASN A 5 -0.27 0.53 17.23
CA ASN A 5 -1.46 0.63 16.38
C ASN A 5 -2.59 -0.25 16.96
N LEU A 6 -3.24 0.23 18.01
CA LEU A 6 -4.31 -0.49 18.72
C LEU A 6 -5.47 -0.87 17.79
N HIS A 7 -5.81 0.00 16.84
CA HIS A 7 -6.81 -0.30 15.83
C HIS A 7 -6.39 -1.47 14.94
N GLY A 8 -5.15 -1.47 14.44
CA GLY A 8 -4.60 -2.58 13.67
C GLY A 8 -4.61 -3.90 14.45
N VAL A 9 -4.25 -3.87 15.74
CA VAL A 9 -4.30 -5.06 16.60
C VAL A 9 -5.73 -5.58 16.75
N SER A 10 -6.69 -4.70 17.05
CA SER A 10 -8.10 -5.08 17.22
C SER A 10 -8.70 -5.63 15.91
N SER A 11 -8.48 -4.95 14.78
CA SER A 11 -8.91 -5.41 13.46
C SER A 11 -8.31 -6.77 13.09
N PHE A 12 -7.04 -6.99 13.42
CA PHE A 12 -6.39 -8.27 13.16
C PHE A 12 -6.96 -9.40 14.04
N ILE A 13 -7.17 -9.16 15.33
CA ILE A 13 -7.81 -10.14 16.23
C ILE A 13 -9.21 -10.48 15.72
N HIS A 14 -9.99 -9.47 15.30
CA HIS A 14 -11.30 -9.69 14.71
C HIS A 14 -11.20 -10.54 13.43
N ALA A 15 -10.28 -10.22 12.53
CA ALA A 15 -10.07 -11.00 11.31
C ALA A 15 -9.71 -12.46 11.63
N VAL A 16 -8.76 -12.73 12.53
CA VAL A 16 -8.37 -14.09 12.91
C VAL A 16 -9.53 -14.87 13.54
N THR A 17 -10.33 -14.24 14.39
CA THR A 17 -11.35 -14.93 15.19
C THR A 17 -12.72 -15.02 14.53
N ARG A 18 -13.08 -14.07 13.66
CA ARG A 18 -14.44 -13.93 13.10
C ARG A 18 -14.47 -13.96 11.57
N SER A 19 -13.41 -13.50 10.91
CA SER A 19 -13.40 -13.29 9.46
C SER A 19 -12.06 -13.66 8.81
N PRO A 20 -11.56 -14.91 8.98
CA PRO A 20 -10.18 -15.25 8.60
C PRO A 20 -9.91 -15.14 7.09
N LYS A 21 -10.96 -15.20 6.27
CA LYS A 21 -10.88 -14.94 4.82
C LYS A 21 -10.31 -13.56 4.48
N LEU A 22 -10.43 -12.57 5.38
CA LEU A 22 -9.83 -11.24 5.20
C LEU A 22 -8.30 -11.25 5.25
N LEU A 23 -7.69 -12.36 5.66
CA LEU A 23 -6.24 -12.53 5.73
C LEU A 23 -5.69 -13.40 4.58
N VAL A 24 -6.54 -13.78 3.61
CA VAL A 24 -6.11 -14.56 2.44
C VAL A 24 -5.91 -13.60 1.26
N PRO A 25 -4.69 -13.48 0.72
CA PRO A 25 -4.45 -12.60 -0.42
C PRO A 25 -5.11 -13.15 -1.68
N HIS A 26 -5.61 -12.26 -2.54
CA HIS A 26 -6.18 -12.64 -3.84
C HIS A 26 -5.11 -13.18 -4.81
N LEU A 27 -3.89 -12.68 -4.69
CA LEU A 27 -2.72 -13.10 -5.47
C LEU A 27 -1.49 -13.12 -4.54
N SER A 28 -0.69 -14.18 -4.63
CA SER A 28 0.59 -14.28 -3.94
C SER A 28 1.68 -14.57 -4.97
N VAL A 29 2.72 -13.73 -4.97
CA VAL A 29 3.88 -13.82 -5.85
C VAL A 29 5.14 -13.94 -5.01
N LYS A 30 6.20 -14.53 -5.58
CA LYS A 30 7.51 -14.60 -4.93
C LYS A 30 8.32 -13.31 -5.13
N ASP A 31 8.12 -12.65 -6.26
CA ASP A 31 8.78 -11.41 -6.63
C ASP A 31 7.73 -10.41 -7.17
N LEU A 32 7.91 -9.11 -6.91
CA LEU A 32 6.99 -8.08 -7.42
C LEU A 32 6.98 -8.01 -8.95
N ASN A 33 8.06 -8.45 -9.60
CA ASN A 33 8.14 -8.54 -11.05
C ASN A 33 7.21 -9.63 -11.64
N ASP A 34 6.74 -10.57 -10.82
CA ASP A 34 5.80 -11.61 -11.26
C ASP A 34 4.34 -11.11 -11.28
N ILE A 35 4.07 -9.89 -10.82
CA ILE A 35 2.71 -9.35 -10.79
C ILE A 35 2.23 -9.08 -12.23
N PRO A 36 1.09 -9.66 -12.66
CA PRO A 36 0.60 -9.53 -14.02
C PRO A 36 -0.17 -8.22 -14.22
N PHE A 37 0.49 -7.07 -14.04
CA PHE A 37 -0.12 -5.73 -14.06
C PHE A 37 -1.00 -5.48 -15.30
N ALA A 38 -0.58 -5.94 -16.48
CA ALA A 38 -1.35 -5.75 -17.72
C ALA A 38 -2.67 -6.54 -17.70
N GLN A 39 -2.67 -7.75 -17.13
CA GLN A 39 -3.88 -8.57 -17.01
C GLN A 39 -4.82 -7.96 -15.98
N LEU A 40 -4.28 -7.52 -14.83
CA LEU A 40 -5.04 -6.83 -13.80
C LEU A 40 -5.71 -5.55 -14.34
N HIS A 41 -4.97 -4.74 -15.10
CA HIS A 41 -5.54 -3.56 -15.75
C HIS A 41 -6.65 -3.95 -16.76
N ALA A 42 -6.44 -5.01 -17.55
CA ALA A 42 -7.45 -5.52 -18.48
C ALA A 42 -8.70 -6.08 -17.79
N MET A 43 -8.59 -6.53 -16.53
CA MET A 43 -9.71 -6.94 -15.69
C MET A 43 -10.52 -5.76 -15.13
N GLY A 44 -10.06 -4.51 -15.33
CA GLY A 44 -10.77 -3.29 -14.94
C GLY A 44 -10.27 -2.62 -13.67
N PHE A 45 -9.19 -3.12 -13.06
CA PHE A 45 -8.53 -2.39 -11.98
C PHE A 45 -7.91 -1.08 -12.49
N LYS A 46 -7.96 -0.03 -11.68
CA LYS A 46 -7.62 1.34 -12.08
C LYS A 46 -6.53 1.99 -11.24
N GLY A 47 -6.11 1.39 -10.13
CA GLY A 47 -5.03 1.95 -9.31
C GLY A 47 -4.27 0.90 -8.52
N ILE A 48 -3.01 1.23 -8.25
CA ILE A 48 -2.08 0.41 -7.47
C ILE A 48 -1.68 1.16 -6.21
N VAL A 49 -1.75 0.45 -5.09
CA VAL A 49 -1.35 0.93 -3.77
C VAL A 49 -0.24 0.02 -3.26
N PHE A 50 0.97 0.55 -3.17
CA PHE A 50 2.12 -0.18 -2.64
C PHE A 50 2.33 0.13 -1.17
N ASP A 51 2.54 -0.89 -0.35
CA ASP A 51 3.30 -0.73 0.88
C ASP A 51 4.76 -0.31 0.59
N LYS A 52 5.43 0.26 1.59
CA LYS A 52 6.81 0.75 1.48
C LYS A 52 7.84 -0.23 2.05
N ASP A 53 7.80 -0.46 3.35
CA ASP A 53 8.85 -1.16 4.11
C ASP A 53 8.67 -2.68 3.98
N ASN A 54 9.68 -3.39 3.48
CA ASN A 54 9.63 -4.81 3.04
C ASN A 54 8.86 -5.08 1.74
N THR A 55 8.35 -4.04 1.08
CA THR A 55 7.67 -4.16 -0.21
C THR A 55 8.49 -3.48 -1.31
N LEU A 56 8.56 -2.15 -1.32
CA LEU A 56 9.38 -1.40 -2.27
C LEU A 56 10.82 -1.15 -1.80
N THR A 57 11.03 -1.16 -0.49
CA THR A 57 12.28 -0.78 0.16
C THR A 57 12.64 -1.79 1.24
N VAL A 58 13.93 -1.93 1.55
CA VAL A 58 14.32 -2.60 2.80
C VAL A 58 13.83 -1.77 4.01
N PRO A 59 13.65 -2.37 5.21
CA PRO A 59 13.17 -1.65 6.38
C PRO A 59 13.90 -0.32 6.61
N HIS A 60 13.14 0.77 6.73
CA HIS A 60 13.64 2.12 7.05
C HIS A 60 14.54 2.78 5.98
N ALA A 61 14.81 2.13 4.85
CA ALA A 61 15.45 2.75 3.70
C ALA A 61 14.49 3.61 2.90
N TYR A 62 15.00 4.45 2.00
CA TYR A 62 14.18 5.31 1.14
C TYR A 62 14.28 4.91 -0.33
N GLU A 63 15.36 4.22 -0.67
CA GLU A 63 15.70 3.77 -2.00
C GLU A 63 14.93 2.50 -2.34
N ILE A 64 14.47 2.41 -3.59
CA ILE A 64 13.87 1.19 -4.12
C ILE A 64 14.89 0.06 -4.10
N VAL A 65 14.46 -1.15 -3.79
CA VAL A 65 15.31 -2.32 -3.98
C VAL A 65 15.55 -2.51 -5.49
N PRO A 66 16.80 -2.54 -5.99
CA PRO A 66 17.05 -2.44 -7.43
C PRO A 66 16.34 -3.50 -8.29
N HIS A 67 16.23 -4.74 -7.82
CA HIS A 67 15.64 -5.82 -8.60
C HIS A 67 14.13 -5.67 -8.86
N ILE A 68 13.39 -4.91 -8.03
CA ILE A 68 11.95 -4.69 -8.19
C ILE A 68 11.62 -3.34 -8.85
N GLN A 69 12.64 -2.58 -9.27
CA GLN A 69 12.42 -1.27 -9.88
C GLN A 69 11.55 -1.37 -11.14
N ASP A 70 11.69 -2.46 -11.88
CA ASP A 70 10.91 -2.70 -13.09
C ASP A 70 9.43 -2.93 -12.79
N ALA A 71 9.09 -3.59 -11.68
CA ALA A 71 7.70 -3.75 -11.25
C ALA A 71 7.01 -2.39 -11.04
N LEU A 72 7.67 -1.47 -10.33
CA LEU A 72 7.13 -0.13 -10.09
C LEU A 72 7.00 0.69 -11.38
N ARG A 73 8.03 0.67 -12.24
CA ARG A 73 8.00 1.37 -13.53
C ARG A 73 6.90 0.80 -14.44
N ASN A 74 6.74 -0.52 -14.45
CA ASN A 74 5.73 -1.19 -15.25
C ASN A 74 4.31 -0.85 -14.76
N SER A 75 4.08 -0.81 -13.44
CA SER A 75 2.79 -0.39 -12.89
C SER A 75 2.48 1.06 -13.27
N GLN A 76 3.45 1.98 -13.18
CA GLN A 76 3.26 3.38 -13.56
C GLN A 76 2.97 3.54 -15.05
N ARG A 77 3.64 2.74 -15.91
CA ARG A 77 3.41 2.75 -17.36
C ARG A 77 2.00 2.26 -17.73
N ILE A 78 1.47 1.29 -16.99
CA ILE A 78 0.17 0.67 -17.28
C ILE A 78 -0.99 1.47 -16.68
N PHE A 79 -0.88 1.86 -15.41
CA PHE A 79 -1.95 2.50 -14.66
C PHE A 79 -1.90 4.03 -14.70
N GLY A 80 -0.75 4.61 -15.05
CA GLY A 80 -0.50 6.05 -14.96
C GLY A 80 0.18 6.43 -13.64
N MET A 81 0.99 7.50 -13.66
CA MET A 81 1.74 7.95 -12.48
C MET A 81 0.82 8.47 -11.36
N ASP A 82 -0.36 9.00 -11.70
CA ASP A 82 -1.38 9.50 -10.78
C ASP A 82 -2.19 8.39 -10.12
N ARG A 83 -2.12 7.16 -10.64
CA ARG A 83 -2.87 5.99 -10.14
C ARG A 83 -1.99 4.97 -9.42
N VAL A 84 -0.71 5.28 -9.24
CA VAL A 84 0.23 4.47 -8.45
C VAL A 84 0.70 5.28 -7.26
N VAL A 85 0.45 4.77 -6.05
CA VAL A 85 0.73 5.49 -4.80
C VAL A 85 1.37 4.57 -3.77
N VAL A 86 2.19 5.16 -2.90
CA VAL A 86 2.73 4.49 -1.71
C VAL A 86 1.83 4.77 -0.50
N PHE A 87 1.53 3.72 0.26
CA PHE A 87 0.73 3.77 1.47
C PHE A 87 1.44 3.03 2.62
N SER A 88 2.02 3.81 3.54
CA SER A 88 2.90 3.30 4.59
C SER A 88 2.37 3.58 6.00
N ASN A 89 2.71 2.70 6.95
CA ASN A 89 2.48 2.95 8.38
C ASN A 89 3.57 3.83 9.03
N SER A 90 4.52 4.32 8.24
CA SER A 90 5.57 5.27 8.64
C SER A 90 5.36 6.58 7.87
N ALA A 91 5.97 6.72 6.68
CA ALA A 91 5.82 7.89 5.81
C ALA A 91 4.35 8.15 5.43
N GLY A 92 3.87 9.39 5.60
CA GLY A 92 2.48 9.78 5.30
C GLY A 92 1.46 9.45 6.39
N SER A 93 1.86 8.72 7.43
CA SER A 93 0.99 8.29 8.54
C SER A 93 1.01 9.28 9.72
N SER A 94 0.31 8.92 10.82
CA SER A 94 0.42 9.64 12.09
C SER A 94 1.85 9.72 12.65
N ASP A 95 2.74 8.79 12.29
CA ASP A 95 4.16 8.83 12.71
C ASP A 95 4.98 9.90 11.97
N ASP A 96 4.42 10.50 10.92
CA ASP A 96 5.07 11.49 10.05
C ASP A 96 4.44 12.88 10.20
N LEU A 97 3.49 13.04 11.13
CA LEU A 97 2.92 14.33 11.48
C LEU A 97 3.92 15.18 12.27
N PRO A 98 3.83 16.52 12.18
CA PRO A 98 2.85 17.28 11.39
C PRO A 98 3.27 17.57 9.95
N ASN A 99 4.54 17.39 9.60
CA ASN A 99 5.12 17.95 8.36
C ASN A 99 5.16 16.98 7.17
N PHE A 100 5.02 15.67 7.41
CA PHE A 100 5.15 14.63 6.40
C PHE A 100 6.50 14.64 5.66
N ASP A 101 7.59 14.86 6.41
CA ASP A 101 8.95 14.91 5.86
C ASP A 101 9.37 13.53 5.32
N GLY A 102 8.94 12.45 5.97
CA GLY A 102 9.15 11.08 5.51
C GLY A 102 8.48 10.81 4.17
N ALA A 103 7.23 11.24 4.00
CA ALA A 103 6.51 11.16 2.73
C ALA A 103 7.25 11.92 1.62
N THR A 104 7.64 13.16 1.89
CA THR A 104 8.37 14.01 0.92
C THR A 104 9.68 13.36 0.48
N ARG A 105 10.42 12.74 1.41
CA ARG A 105 11.66 12.03 1.09
C ARG A 105 11.42 10.76 0.28
N VAL A 106 10.38 9.99 0.61
CA VAL A 106 10.02 8.80 -0.17
C VAL A 106 9.61 9.19 -1.60
N GLU A 107 8.85 10.27 -1.76
CA GLU A 107 8.47 10.79 -3.09
C GLU A 107 9.70 11.20 -3.90
N SER A 108 10.69 11.86 -3.28
CA SER A 108 11.91 12.28 -3.97
C SER A 108 12.77 11.10 -4.42
N GLU A 109 12.86 10.04 -3.63
CA GLU A 109 13.68 8.85 -3.96
C GLU A 109 12.96 7.90 -4.93
N LEU A 110 11.71 7.54 -4.62
CA LEU A 110 10.97 6.53 -5.39
C LEU A 110 10.33 7.09 -6.66
N LYS A 111 10.13 8.41 -6.76
CA LYS A 111 9.37 9.06 -7.85
C LYS A 111 7.93 8.53 -7.94
N VAL A 112 7.29 8.34 -6.79
CA VAL A 112 5.90 7.89 -6.63
C VAL A 112 5.27 8.74 -5.54
N ASN A 113 4.01 9.15 -5.73
CA ASN A 113 3.27 9.90 -4.71
C ASN A 113 3.10 9.05 -3.44
N VAL A 114 3.16 9.70 -2.28
CA VAL A 114 2.88 9.05 -0.99
C VAL A 114 1.56 9.60 -0.45
N LEU A 115 0.66 8.69 -0.06
CA LEU A 115 -0.58 9.08 0.57
C LEU A 115 -0.27 9.77 1.91
N ARG A 116 -0.77 10.99 2.09
CA ARG A 116 -0.76 11.69 3.38
C ARG A 116 -2.11 11.45 4.04
N HIS A 117 -2.17 10.59 5.05
CA HIS A 117 -3.42 10.10 5.63
C HIS A 117 -3.53 10.26 7.14
N GLY A 118 -2.43 10.43 7.88
CA GLY A 118 -2.48 10.69 9.32
C GLY A 118 -3.07 9.56 10.20
N VAL A 119 -3.49 8.44 9.62
CA VAL A 119 -3.89 7.20 10.31
C VAL A 119 -2.87 6.08 10.09
N LYS A 120 -3.13 4.84 10.51
CA LYS A 120 -2.31 3.66 10.15
C LYS A 120 -3.22 2.57 9.59
N LYS A 121 -2.71 1.81 8.62
CA LYS A 121 -3.32 0.57 8.11
C LYS A 121 -3.72 -0.35 9.27
N PRO A 122 -4.85 -1.08 9.18
CA PRO A 122 -5.70 -1.25 8.00
C PRO A 122 -6.80 -0.17 7.85
N ARG A 123 -6.65 1.01 8.45
CA ARG A 123 -7.50 2.20 8.14
C ARG A 123 -6.86 3.03 7.03
N GLY A 124 -7.59 4.00 6.47
CA GLY A 124 -7.05 4.98 5.51
C GLY A 124 -7.76 5.01 4.15
N ILE A 125 -8.92 4.35 4.02
CA ILE A 125 -9.63 4.25 2.74
C ILE A 125 -10.23 5.59 2.30
N ASP A 126 -10.69 6.42 3.23
CA ASP A 126 -11.31 7.70 2.91
C ASP A 126 -10.29 8.65 2.27
N GLU A 127 -9.09 8.74 2.84
CA GLU A 127 -7.98 9.52 2.30
C GLU A 127 -7.51 8.97 0.95
N MET A 128 -7.51 7.63 0.80
CA MET A 128 -7.18 6.97 -0.45
C MET A 128 -8.17 7.31 -1.56
N GLN A 129 -9.48 7.25 -1.28
CA GLN A 129 -10.52 7.59 -2.25
C GLN A 129 -10.48 9.07 -2.62
N GLN A 130 -10.20 9.95 -1.67
CA GLN A 130 -10.03 11.39 -1.94
C GLN A 130 -8.82 11.66 -2.85
N ALA A 131 -7.69 10.99 -2.59
CA ALA A 131 -6.46 11.19 -3.35
C ALA A 131 -6.53 10.60 -4.76
N LEU A 132 -7.04 9.36 -4.90
CA LEU A 132 -7.04 8.66 -6.18
C LEU A 132 -8.31 8.87 -7.00
N GLN A 133 -9.45 9.23 -6.39
CA GLN A 133 -10.76 9.25 -7.07
C GLN A 133 -11.07 7.92 -7.80
N VAL A 134 -10.66 6.80 -7.20
CA VAL A 134 -10.90 5.43 -7.67
C VAL A 134 -11.76 4.73 -6.62
N ARG A 135 -12.69 3.87 -7.05
CA ARG A 135 -13.46 3.08 -6.09
C ARG A 135 -12.57 2.02 -5.43
N PRO A 136 -12.79 1.69 -4.15
CA PRO A 136 -12.00 0.69 -3.46
C PRO A 136 -11.90 -0.67 -4.17
N ASP A 137 -12.99 -1.14 -4.78
CA ASP A 137 -13.07 -2.38 -5.57
C ASP A 137 -12.27 -2.35 -6.89
N GLU A 138 -11.78 -1.17 -7.29
CA GLU A 138 -10.95 -0.98 -8.47
C GLU A 138 -9.46 -0.75 -8.11
N LEU A 139 -9.11 -0.81 -6.82
CA LEU A 139 -7.73 -0.66 -6.33
C LEU A 139 -7.08 -2.00 -6.02
N ILE A 140 -5.77 -2.08 -6.21
CA ILE A 140 -4.96 -3.24 -5.84
C ILE A 140 -4.00 -2.83 -4.74
N MET A 141 -4.13 -3.43 -3.55
CA MET A 141 -3.16 -3.30 -2.46
C MET A 141 -2.07 -4.36 -2.60
N ILE A 142 -0.80 -3.93 -2.56
CA ILE A 142 0.39 -4.77 -2.66
C ILE A 142 1.24 -4.54 -1.41
N GLY A 143 1.51 -5.60 -0.63
CA GLY A 143 2.36 -5.51 0.55
C GLY A 143 2.70 -6.86 1.19
N ASP A 144 3.61 -6.86 2.16
CA ASP A 144 4.17 -8.06 2.78
C ASP A 144 3.36 -8.58 3.98
N ARG A 145 2.49 -7.76 4.59
CA ARG A 145 1.85 -8.10 5.88
C ARG A 145 0.38 -8.46 5.75
N TYR A 146 0.04 -9.65 6.25
CA TYR A 146 -1.36 -10.08 6.41
C TYR A 146 -2.18 -9.14 7.31
N SER A 147 -1.60 -8.72 8.43
CA SER A 147 -2.31 -7.95 9.46
C SER A 147 -2.64 -6.50 9.06
N THR A 148 -2.04 -5.99 7.98
CA THR A 148 -2.23 -4.61 7.54
C THR A 148 -2.56 -4.51 6.07
N ASP A 149 -1.77 -5.09 5.17
CA ASP A 149 -1.90 -4.86 3.74
C ASP A 149 -3.01 -5.72 3.14
N VAL A 150 -2.93 -7.04 3.37
CA VAL A 150 -4.00 -7.97 2.95
C VAL A 150 -5.31 -7.61 3.63
N LEU A 151 -5.26 -7.34 4.94
CA LEU A 151 -6.44 -6.92 5.69
C LEU A 151 -7.02 -5.60 5.17
N PHE A 152 -6.21 -4.61 4.84
CA PHE A 152 -6.69 -3.36 4.23
C PHE A 152 -7.35 -3.61 2.88
N GLY A 153 -6.71 -4.36 1.98
CA GLY A 153 -7.27 -4.70 0.67
C GLY A 153 -8.62 -5.38 0.81
N ASN A 154 -8.65 -6.54 1.48
CA ASN A 154 -9.86 -7.35 1.61
C ASN A 154 -10.99 -6.69 2.41
N SER A 155 -10.69 -5.68 3.24
CA SER A 155 -11.72 -4.94 3.99
C SER A 155 -12.39 -3.84 3.17
N ASN A 156 -11.82 -3.44 2.04
CA ASN A 156 -12.30 -2.30 1.26
C ASN A 156 -12.67 -2.66 -0.18
N GLY A 157 -12.11 -3.72 -0.78
CA GLY A 157 -12.38 -4.15 -2.15
C GLY A 157 -11.64 -5.43 -2.49
#